data_AF-A0A0D0CDD2-F1
#
_entry.id   AF-A0A0D0CDD2-F1
#
_cell.length_a   1.000
_cell.length_b   1.000
_cell.length_c   1.000
_cell.angle_alpha   90.00
_cell.angle_beta   90.00
_cell.angle_gamma   90.00
#
_symmetry.space_group_name_H-M   'P 1'
#
loop_
_entity.id
_entity.type
_entity.pdbx_description
1 polymer ?
#
loop_
_entity_poly.entity_id
_entity_poly.type
_entity_poly.pdbx_seq_one_letter_code
_entity_poly.pdbx_strand_id
1 'polypeptide(L)' 'ACLIVLLLTDDCVIPHVFQLEASLALLHQCDCVIIAGTGSGKTLCLLIPVLL' A
#
# COMPACT_ATOMS: atom_id res chain seq x y z
N ALA A 1 -7.85 -2.51 -2.90
CA ALA A 1 -6.74 -2.29 -1.97
C ALA A 1 -6.93 -3.05 -0.64
N CYS A 2 -7.88 -2.68 0.23
CA CYS A 2 -8.03 -3.33 1.56
C CYS A 2 -8.27 -4.85 1.49
N LEU A 3 -9.21 -5.29 0.64
CA LEU A 3 -9.47 -6.72 0.44
C LEU A 3 -8.23 -7.47 -0.11
N ILE A 4 -7.48 -6.83 -1.01
CA ILE A 4 -6.26 -7.43 -1.58
C ILE A 4 -5.20 -7.62 -0.50
N VAL A 5 -4.96 -6.60 0.33
CA VAL A 5 -3.99 -6.71 1.43
C VAL A 5 -4.43 -7.77 2.43
N LEU A 6 -5.73 -7.83 2.77
CA LEU A 6 -6.28 -8.84 3.66
C LEU A 6 -6.01 -10.26 3.12
N LEU A 7 -6.31 -10.50 1.84
CA LEU A 7 -6.07 -11.79 1.17
C LEU A 7 -4.58 -12.15 1.06
N LEU A 8 -3.71 -11.18 0.78
CA LEU A 8 -2.27 -11.40 0.65
C LEU A 8 -1.55 -11.62 1.98
N THR A 9 -2.21 -11.28 3.09
CA THR A 9 -1.63 -11.34 4.43
C THR A 9 -2.34 -12.34 5.33
N ASP A 10 -3.07 -13.30 4.73
CA ASP A 10 -3.81 -14.33 5.46
C ASP A 10 -4.69 -13.73 6.58
N ASP A 11 -5.41 -12.66 6.24
CA ASP A 11 -6.28 -11.89 7.13
C ASP A 11 -5.58 -11.25 8.35
N CYS A 12 -4.24 -11.23 8.38
CA CYS A 12 -3.47 -10.72 9.52
C CYS A 12 -3.19 -9.22 9.48
N VAL A 13 -3.30 -8.57 8.31
CA VAL A 13 -2.90 -7.16 8.15
C VAL A 13 -4.01 -6.33 7.53
N ILE A 14 -4.34 -5.23 8.21
CA ILE A 14 -5.17 -4.15 7.68
C ILE A 14 -4.23 -3.05 7.18
N PRO A 15 -4.38 -2.57 5.94
CA PRO A 15 -3.49 -1.54 5.42
C PRO A 15 -3.63 -0.22 6.19
N HIS A 16 -2.50 0.42 6.42
CA HIS A 16 -2.46 1.76 6.99
C HIS A 16 -2.97 2.80 5.99
N VAL A 17 -3.49 3.92 6.50
CA VAL A 17 -4.03 5.01 5.68
C VAL A 17 -3.02 5.50 4.64
N PHE A 18 -1.77 5.73 5.04
CA PHE A 18 -0.73 6.20 4.11
C PHE A 18 -0.45 5.21 2.95
N GLN A 19 -0.68 3.91 3.17
CA GLN A 19 -0.50 2.90 2.11
C GLN A 19 -1.58 3.06 1.05
N LEU A 20 -2.82 3.36 1.46
CA LEU A 20 -3.93 3.62 0.55
C LEU A 20 -3.75 4.93 -0.20
N GLU A 21 -3.34 6.00 0.48
CA GLU A 21 -3.06 7.31 -0.14
C GLU A 21 -1.93 7.21 -1.18
N ALA A 22 -0.81 6.57 -0.82
CA ALA A 22 0.28 6.33 -1.74
C ALA A 22 -0.16 5.47 -2.94
N SER A 23 -0.99 4.46 -2.69
CA SER A 23 -1.50 3.59 -3.76
C SER A 23 -2.37 4.35 -4.76
N LEU A 24 -3.25 5.23 -4.27
CA LEU A 24 -4.07 6.08 -5.11
C LEU A 24 -3.21 7.02 -5.95
N ALA A 25 -2.21 7.66 -5.35
CA ALA A 25 -1.33 8.57 -6.07
C ALA A 25 -0.53 7.83 -7.17
N LEU A 26 -0.01 6.63 -6.88
CA LEU A 26 0.66 5.78 -7.88
C LEU A 26 -0.27 5.35 -9.02
N LEU A 27 -1.53 4.98 -8.73
CA LEU A 27 -2.52 4.64 -9.76
C LEU A 27 -2.86 5.82 -10.69
N HIS A 28 -2.74 7.05 -10.19
CA HIS A 28 -2.89 8.27 -11.00
C HIS A 28 -1.58 8.72 -11.66
N GLN A 29 -0.54 7.87 -11.65
CA GLN A 29 0.79 8.16 -12.19
C GLN A 29 1.45 9.41 -11.58
N CYS A 30 1.12 9.71 -10.32
CA CYS A 30 1.80 10.76 -9.57
C CYS A 30 3.06 10.19 -8.90
N ASP A 31 4.15 10.93 -8.99
CA ASP A 31 5.35 10.64 -8.20
C ASP A 31 5.08 10.85 -6.71
N CYS A 32 5.54 9.92 -5.88
CA CYS A 32 5.28 9.89 -4.44
C CYS A 32 6.57 9.74 -3.64
N VAL A 33 6.71 10.52 -2.57
CA VAL A 33 7.78 10.34 -1.56
C VAL A 33 7.13 9.87 -0.26
N ILE A 34 7.41 8.63 0.12
CA ILE A 34 6.86 8.02 1.34
C ILE A 34 7.93 8.00 2.43
N ILE A 35 7.74 8.81 3.47
CA ILE A 35 8.65 8.90 4.60
C ILE A 35 8.08 8.10 5.77
N ALA A 36 8.66 6.92 6.02
CA ALA A 36 8.30 6.08 7.17
C ALA A 36 9.47 5.18 7.59
N GLY A 37 9.47 4.72 8.84
CA GLY A 37 10.48 3.80 9.38
C GLY A 37 10.51 2.43 8.69
N THR A 38 11.59 1.66 8.85
CA THR A 38 11.64 0.26 8.40
C THR A 38 10.56 -0.57 9.10
N GLY A 39 10.03 -1.59 8.43
CA GLY A 39 8.93 -2.40 8.96
C GLY A 39 7.54 -1.74 8.92
N SER A 40 7.41 -0.47 8.53
CA SER A 40 6.11 0.22 8.44
C SER A 40 5.21 -0.27 7.29
N GLY A 41 5.67 -1.20 6.46
CA GLY A 41 4.90 -1.71 5.31
C GLY A 41 4.92 -0.83 4.07
N LYS A 42 5.95 0.00 3.85
CA LYS A 42 6.12 0.79 2.61
C LYS A 42 6.09 -0.07 1.33
N THR A 43 6.53 -1.33 1.41
CA THR A 43 6.50 -2.26 0.29
C THR A 43 5.08 -2.52 -0.21
N LEU A 44 4.10 -2.55 0.69
CA LEU A 44 2.69 -2.71 0.32
C LEU A 44 2.19 -1.53 -0.51
N CYS A 45 2.72 -0.31 -0.31
CA CYS A 45 2.35 0.86 -1.13
C CYS A 45 2.70 0.67 -2.61
N LEU A 46 3.70 -0.15 -2.94
CA LEU A 46 4.08 -0.46 -4.32
C LEU A 46 3.35 -1.70 -4.86
N LEU A 47 3.07 -2.68 -3.99
CA LEU A 47 2.38 -3.91 -4.36
C LEU A 47 0.90 -3.69 -4.67
N ILE A 48 0.21 -2.87 -3.87
CA ILE A 48 -1.23 -2.64 -4.01
C ILE A 48 -1.58 -2.07 -5.41
N PRO A 49 -0.89 -1.03 -5.93
CA PRO A 49 -1.14 -0.53 -7.29
C PRO A 49 -0.84 -1.51 -8.40
N VAL A 50 0.19 -2.35 -8.25
CA VAL A 50 0.59 -3.32 -9.28
C VAL A 50 -0.43 -4.46 -9.44
N LEU A 51 -1.18 -4.74 -8.38
CA LEU A 51 -2.20 -5.80 -8.35
C LEU A 51 -3.61 -5.32 -8.67
N LEU A 52 -3.81 -4.01 -8.86
CA LEU A 52 -5.08 -3.36 -9.23
C LEU A 52 -5.07 -2.98 -10.71
#